data_AF-B8H6I7-F1
#
_entry.id   AF-B8H6I7-F1
#
_cell.length_a   1.000
_cell.length_b   1.000
_cell.length_c   1.000
_cell.angle_alpha   90.00
_cell.angle_beta   90.00
_cell.angle_gamma   90.00
#
_symmetry.space_group_name_H-M   'P 1'
#
loop_
_entity.id
_entity.type
_entity.pdbx_description
1 polymer ?
#
loop_
_entity_poly.entity_id
_entity_poly.type
_entity_poly.pdbx_seq_one_letter_code
_entity_poly.pdbx_strand_id
1 'polypeptide(L)'
;MARHTKESGLKRASTLNYRLAPQGPRTWRVGRSIRVRWGFAAALSSVALIAAGCSSPPSPPDGGSSSGEGGYPWHTNIVATTFWVGELFDPKADDGSQVMSTYDSGWMRNFGGCDGVMKSGTCETEQRTEANRYMPTGMTPKENPFYLDLPYDDVNDSKAFAERATVIPWAKDPEYAGREQDKSFSYMKNQWVRIRKGNQECYGQIQDAGPGQYHDKEYVFGSNDARPANKEFNGAGMDVSPALNGCLDFEDINGESDTVDWQFVTRDQVPAGPWLDIVTTSQVR
;
A
#
# COMPACT_ATOMS: atom_id res chain seq x y z
N MET A 1 21.43 -7.16 73.32
CA MET A 1 22.43 -8.11 72.77
C MET A 1 22.29 -8.11 71.25
N ALA A 2 23.21 -7.44 70.56
CA ALA A 2 24.04 -7.95 69.44
C ALA A 2 23.26 -8.40 68.19
N ARG A 3 23.14 -7.53 67.16
CA ARG A 3 24.01 -7.41 65.96
C ARG A 3 24.03 -8.66 65.06
N HIS A 4 23.54 -8.51 63.83
CA HIS A 4 24.40 -8.73 62.65
C HIS A 4 23.83 -8.08 61.39
N THR A 5 24.55 -7.06 60.92
CA THR A 5 24.58 -6.55 59.55
C THR A 5 25.39 -7.47 58.64
N LYS A 6 25.05 -7.53 57.35
CA LYS A 6 26.05 -7.56 56.27
C LYS A 6 25.51 -7.05 54.94
N GLU A 7 26.09 -5.93 54.51
CA GLU A 7 26.08 -5.38 53.17
C GLU A 7 26.91 -6.22 52.18
N SER A 8 26.76 -5.84 50.91
CA SER A 8 27.80 -5.68 49.88
C SER A 8 27.80 -6.71 48.74
N GLY A 9 27.81 -6.19 47.51
CA GLY A 9 28.00 -7.03 46.32
C GLY A 9 27.73 -6.39 44.96
N LEU A 10 27.93 -5.08 44.78
CA LEU A 10 27.94 -4.43 43.48
C LEU A 10 29.04 -5.05 42.60
N LYS A 11 28.69 -5.73 41.50
CA LYS A 11 29.66 -6.16 40.48
C LYS A 11 29.47 -5.35 39.20
N ARG A 12 30.63 -4.86 38.74
CA ARG A 12 30.87 -3.84 37.73
C ARG A 12 30.45 -4.27 36.34
N ALA A 13 29.85 -3.33 35.60
CA ALA A 13 29.76 -3.36 34.16
C ALA A 13 31.16 -3.32 33.55
N SER A 14 31.45 -4.29 32.69
CA SER A 14 32.65 -4.34 31.86
C SER A 14 32.37 -3.61 30.54
N THR A 15 33.03 -2.48 30.37
CA THR A 15 33.17 -1.69 29.15
C THR A 15 33.91 -2.50 28.08
N LEU A 16 33.23 -2.83 26.98
CA LEU A 16 33.91 -3.24 25.73
C LEU A 16 34.10 -2.01 24.84
N ASN A 17 35.34 -1.56 24.75
CA ASN A 17 35.82 -0.62 23.74
C ASN A 17 36.01 -1.39 22.43
N TYR A 18 35.16 -1.15 21.43
CA TYR A 18 35.49 -1.51 20.05
C TYR A 18 36.11 -0.32 19.32
N ARG A 19 37.38 -0.50 18.95
CA ARG A 19 38.12 0.42 18.07
C ARG A 19 37.55 0.32 16.65
N LEU A 20 37.14 1.45 16.10
CA LEU A 20 36.90 1.65 14.68
C LEU A 20 38.21 1.47 13.90
N ALA A 21 38.18 0.64 12.85
CA ALA A 21 39.21 0.60 11.82
C ALA A 21 38.60 1.08 10.48
N PRO A 22 39.23 2.04 9.78
CA PRO A 22 38.71 2.54 8.51
C PRO A 22 39.11 1.59 7.38
N GLN A 23 38.12 0.99 6.71
CA GLN A 23 38.34 0.27 5.45
C GLN A 23 38.10 1.24 4.29
N GLY A 24 39.16 1.44 3.50
CA GLY A 24 39.20 2.38 2.38
C GLY A 24 38.34 1.96 1.18
N PRO A 25 38.28 2.82 0.15
CA PRO A 25 37.31 2.70 -0.94
C PRO A 25 37.65 1.54 -1.87
N ARG A 26 36.67 0.65 -2.08
CA ARG A 26 36.71 -0.37 -3.12
C ARG A 26 36.41 0.27 -4.47
N THR A 27 37.41 0.26 -5.35
CA THR A 27 37.31 0.71 -6.74
C THR A 27 36.61 -0.36 -7.58
N TRP A 28 35.52 0.01 -8.24
CA TRP A 28 34.88 -0.82 -9.26
C TRP A 28 35.48 -0.48 -10.62
N ARG A 29 36.11 -1.48 -11.28
CA ARG A 29 36.59 -1.37 -12.65
C ARG A 29 35.40 -1.32 -13.61
N VAL A 30 35.31 -0.22 -14.37
CA VAL A 30 34.39 -0.04 -15.48
C VAL A 30 34.86 -0.88 -16.68
N GLY A 31 34.08 -1.89 -17.06
CA GLY A 31 34.23 -2.62 -18.31
C GLY A 31 33.55 -1.88 -19.47
N ARG A 32 34.33 -1.56 -20.50
CA ARG A 32 33.92 -0.90 -21.75
C ARG A 32 33.02 -1.79 -22.62
N SER A 33 31.91 -1.20 -23.07
CA SER A 33 31.49 -1.02 -24.47
C SER A 33 31.57 -2.21 -25.44
N ILE A 34 30.40 -2.65 -25.94
CA ILE A 34 30.24 -3.04 -27.36
C ILE A 34 29.00 -2.36 -27.90
N ARG A 35 29.21 -1.48 -28.89
CA ARG A 35 28.18 -0.95 -29.78
C ARG A 35 28.00 -1.95 -30.92
N VAL A 36 26.75 -2.28 -31.26
CA VAL A 36 26.41 -2.72 -32.61
C VAL A 36 25.23 -1.87 -33.07
N ARG A 37 25.38 -1.31 -34.26
CA ARG A 37 24.46 -0.40 -34.92
C ARG A 37 24.27 -0.95 -36.34
N TRP A 38 23.16 -0.55 -36.95
CA TRP A 38 22.81 -0.55 -38.38
C TRP A 38 21.87 -1.65 -38.88
N GLY A 39 20.77 -1.16 -39.45
CA GLY A 39 19.79 -1.88 -40.25
C GLY A 39 18.67 -0.95 -40.68
N PHE A 40 18.97 0.00 -41.57
CA PHE A 40 17.97 0.79 -42.30
C PHE A 40 17.20 -0.12 -43.28
N ALA A 41 15.89 0.06 -43.40
CA ALA A 41 15.16 -0.24 -44.62
C ALA A 41 14.00 0.75 -44.80
N ALA A 42 13.91 1.30 -46.00
CA ALA A 42 13.08 2.43 -46.38
C ALA A 42 11.69 2.03 -46.85
N ALA A 43 10.75 2.95 -46.62
CA ALA A 43 9.71 3.47 -47.51
C ALA A 43 8.70 2.52 -48.18
N LEU A 44 7.42 2.88 -48.06
CA LEU A 44 6.50 3.02 -49.20
C LEU A 44 5.41 4.05 -48.86
N SER A 45 5.34 5.09 -49.69
CA SER A 45 4.29 6.11 -49.69
C SER A 45 3.01 5.56 -50.32
N SER A 46 1.86 6.02 -49.85
CA SER A 46 0.60 5.93 -50.59
C SER A 46 -0.17 7.23 -50.43
N VAL A 47 -0.40 7.87 -51.57
CA VAL A 47 -1.19 9.10 -51.79
C VAL A 47 -2.59 8.69 -52.21
N ALA A 48 -3.63 9.29 -51.60
CA ALA A 48 -5.01 9.49 -52.09
C ALA A 48 -5.95 9.66 -50.87
N LEU A 49 -6.96 10.52 -50.78
CA LEU A 49 -7.65 11.42 -51.69
C LEU A 49 -8.33 12.49 -50.80
N ILE A 50 -8.38 13.74 -51.27
CA ILE A 50 -9.05 14.86 -50.61
C ILE A 50 -10.56 14.72 -50.82
N ALA A 51 -11.32 14.59 -49.73
CA ALA A 51 -12.75 14.86 -49.72
C ALA A 51 -13.02 16.09 -48.85
N ALA A 52 -13.43 17.17 -49.49
CA ALA A 52 -13.90 18.38 -48.83
C ALA A 52 -15.26 18.09 -48.18
N GLY A 53 -15.28 18.05 -46.85
CA GLY A 53 -16.48 18.01 -46.03
C GLY A 53 -16.40 19.14 -45.00
N CYS A 54 -17.49 19.90 -44.86
CA CYS A 54 -17.57 21.15 -44.11
C CYS A 54 -16.99 21.07 -42.69
N SER A 55 -16.13 22.03 -42.38
CA SER A 55 -15.47 22.20 -41.09
C SER A 55 -16.47 22.63 -40.00
N SER A 56 -16.70 21.77 -39.01
CA SER A 56 -17.08 22.20 -37.66
C SER A 56 -15.80 22.44 -36.85
N PRO A 57 -15.73 23.47 -36.00
CA PRO A 57 -14.55 23.72 -35.18
C PRO A 57 -14.27 22.50 -34.27
N PRO A 58 -12.99 22.16 -34.01
CA PRO A 58 -12.66 21.09 -33.09
C PRO A 58 -13.16 21.46 -31.69
N SER A 59 -14.08 20.65 -31.16
CA SER A 59 -14.39 20.64 -29.74
C SER A 59 -13.09 20.41 -28.95
N PRO A 60 -12.92 21.03 -27.76
CA PRO A 60 -11.80 20.72 -26.89
C PRO A 60 -11.75 19.21 -26.61
N PRO A 61 -10.56 18.63 -26.39
CA PRO A 61 -10.47 17.21 -26.09
C PRO A 61 -11.27 16.94 -24.82
N ASP A 62 -12.39 16.24 -24.97
CA ASP A 62 -13.04 15.59 -23.85
C ASP A 62 -11.97 14.73 -23.17
N GLY A 63 -11.72 15.01 -21.89
CA GLY A 63 -10.91 14.19 -20.99
C GLY A 63 -11.58 12.84 -20.70
N GLY A 64 -12.04 12.16 -21.76
CA GLY A 64 -12.57 10.81 -21.74
C GLY A 64 -11.42 9.85 -21.49
N SER A 65 -11.00 9.77 -20.24
CA SER A 65 -10.37 8.58 -19.69
C SER A 65 -11.25 7.38 -20.06
N SER A 66 -10.63 6.33 -20.58
CA SER A 66 -11.29 5.05 -20.85
C SER A 66 -11.85 4.50 -19.54
N SER A 67 -13.10 4.87 -19.24
CA SER A 67 -13.83 4.44 -18.07
C SER A 67 -14.20 2.98 -18.24
N GLY A 68 -13.37 2.10 -17.68
CA GLY A 68 -13.91 0.87 -17.10
C GLY A 68 -15.04 1.24 -16.13
N GLU A 69 -15.95 0.31 -15.86
CA GLU A 69 -17.22 0.50 -15.11
C GLU A 69 -17.12 1.13 -13.69
N GLY A 70 -15.98 1.72 -13.28
CA GLY A 70 -15.78 2.45 -12.04
C GLY A 70 -15.24 3.89 -12.18
N GLY A 71 -14.97 4.40 -13.38
CA GLY A 71 -14.46 5.78 -13.59
C GLY A 71 -12.96 5.98 -13.30
N TYR A 72 -12.34 5.08 -12.52
CA TYR A 72 -10.91 5.04 -12.24
C TYR A 72 -10.18 3.99 -13.11
N PRO A 73 -8.89 4.19 -13.43
CA PRO A 73 -8.12 3.24 -14.23
C PRO A 73 -7.84 1.93 -13.47
N TRP A 74 -7.67 0.84 -14.21
CA TRP A 74 -7.16 -0.42 -13.69
C TRP A 74 -5.63 -0.40 -13.62
N HIS A 75 -5.10 -0.96 -12.54
CA HIS A 75 -3.71 -1.35 -12.37
C HIS A 75 -3.64 -2.88 -12.47
N THR A 76 -2.92 -3.42 -13.44
CA THR A 76 -2.98 -4.86 -13.75
C THR A 76 -1.70 -5.61 -13.41
N ASN A 77 -1.82 -6.89 -13.05
CA ASN A 77 -0.69 -7.77 -12.78
C ASN A 77 0.30 -7.16 -11.76
N ILE A 78 -0.25 -6.71 -10.64
CA ILE A 78 0.47 -6.08 -9.53
C ILE A 78 0.77 -7.15 -8.49
N VAL A 79 2.03 -7.27 -8.08
CA VAL A 79 2.39 -8.13 -6.93
C VAL A 79 1.75 -7.55 -5.67
N ALA A 80 1.05 -8.40 -4.92
CA ALA A 80 0.45 -8.06 -3.65
C ALA A 80 0.99 -8.99 -2.55
N THR A 81 1.38 -8.40 -1.43
CA THR A 81 1.86 -9.10 -0.23
C THR A 81 0.80 -9.08 0.87
N THR A 82 0.97 -9.88 1.92
CA THR A 82 0.04 -9.90 3.06
C THR A 82 0.68 -9.25 4.28
N PHE A 83 -0.06 -8.35 4.91
CA PHE A 83 0.28 -7.71 6.18
C PHE A 83 -0.92 -7.79 7.12
N TRP A 84 -0.70 -7.62 8.42
CA TRP A 84 -1.81 -7.66 9.36
C TRP A 84 -1.66 -6.74 10.56
N VAL A 85 -2.79 -6.23 11.07
CA VAL A 85 -2.80 -5.42 12.29
C VAL A 85 -2.22 -6.21 13.46
N GLY A 86 -1.15 -5.69 14.04
CA GLY A 86 -0.40 -6.30 15.13
C GLY A 86 0.84 -7.08 14.70
N GLU A 87 1.13 -7.19 13.40
CA GLU A 87 2.37 -7.79 12.91
C GLU A 87 3.60 -7.09 13.48
N LEU A 88 4.50 -7.84 14.10
CA LEU A 88 5.78 -7.35 14.64
C LEU A 88 6.93 -7.82 13.76
N PHE A 89 7.21 -7.10 12.67
CA PHE A 89 8.30 -7.43 11.74
C PHE A 89 9.69 -7.20 12.40
N ASP A 90 9.95 -6.00 12.92
CA ASP A 90 11.11 -5.70 13.75
C ASP A 90 10.68 -4.84 14.95
N PRO A 91 10.79 -5.36 16.20
CA PRO A 91 10.48 -4.60 17.42
C PRO A 91 11.35 -3.35 17.65
N LYS A 92 12.38 -3.13 16.84
CA LYS A 92 13.35 -2.02 16.98
C LYS A 92 13.37 -1.07 15.78
N ALA A 93 12.58 -1.30 14.75
CA ALA A 93 12.54 -0.41 13.60
C ALA A 93 11.73 0.86 13.90
N ASP A 94 12.15 1.99 13.34
CA ASP A 94 11.54 3.31 13.56
C ASP A 94 10.20 3.45 12.82
N ASP A 95 10.00 2.72 11.72
CA ASP A 95 8.74 2.58 10.97
C ASP A 95 7.80 1.52 11.56
N GLY A 96 8.35 0.60 12.36
CA GLY A 96 7.63 -0.16 13.35
C GLY A 96 6.77 -1.29 12.78
N SER A 97 6.57 -2.29 13.62
CA SER A 97 5.47 -3.23 13.54
C SER A 97 4.13 -2.60 13.12
N GLN A 98 3.29 -3.34 12.39
CA GLN A 98 1.90 -3.00 12.04
C GLN A 98 0.95 -2.96 13.25
N VAL A 99 1.49 -2.72 14.44
CA VAL A 99 0.76 -2.32 15.65
C VAL A 99 0.23 -0.88 15.50
N MET A 100 0.86 -0.09 14.64
CA MET A 100 0.43 1.23 14.19
C MET A 100 0.27 1.23 12.67
N SER A 101 -0.44 2.21 12.10
CA SER A 101 -0.45 2.49 10.66
C SER A 101 -0.09 3.94 10.40
N THR A 102 0.18 4.27 9.15
CA THR A 102 0.33 5.65 8.64
C THR A 102 -0.77 6.59 9.14
N TYR A 103 -1.98 6.08 9.32
CA TYR A 103 -3.16 6.88 9.70
C TYR A 103 -3.67 6.61 11.12
N ASP A 104 -3.03 5.73 11.88
CA ASP A 104 -3.43 5.42 13.25
C ASP A 104 -2.27 4.97 14.13
N SER A 105 -1.84 5.86 15.02
CA SER A 105 -0.81 5.60 16.03
C SER A 105 -1.21 4.57 17.10
N GLY A 106 -2.48 4.15 17.13
CA GLY A 106 -3.03 3.13 18.02
C GLY A 106 -3.72 1.98 17.29
N TRP A 107 -3.30 1.65 16.07
CA TRP A 107 -4.04 0.77 15.16
C TRP A 107 -4.52 -0.53 15.77
N MET A 108 -3.63 -1.32 16.36
CA MET A 108 -4.01 -2.59 16.98
C MET A 108 -5.06 -2.43 18.09
N ARG A 109 -4.93 -1.40 18.93
CA ARG A 109 -5.89 -1.14 20.00
C ARG A 109 -7.27 -0.76 19.45
N ASN A 110 -7.28 0.07 18.42
CA ASN A 110 -8.51 0.61 17.86
C ASN A 110 -9.20 -0.38 16.92
N PHE A 111 -8.44 -1.19 16.18
CA PHE A 111 -8.90 -2.34 15.40
C PHE A 111 -9.56 -3.40 16.29
N GLY A 112 -9.13 -3.52 17.55
CA GLY A 112 -9.73 -4.40 18.55
C GLY A 112 -8.80 -5.50 19.06
N GLY A 113 -7.60 -5.62 18.51
CA GLY A 113 -6.58 -6.58 18.91
C GLY A 113 -5.74 -7.01 17.71
N CYS A 114 -5.12 -8.18 17.84
CA CYS A 114 -4.40 -8.86 16.77
C CYS A 114 -5.36 -9.27 15.65
N ASP A 115 -5.07 -8.91 14.40
CA ASP A 115 -5.74 -9.45 13.22
C ASP A 115 -5.14 -10.81 12.84
N GLY A 116 -5.45 -11.80 13.67
CA GLY A 116 -4.88 -13.13 13.54
C GLY A 116 -5.00 -13.87 14.85
N VAL A 117 -3.97 -14.65 15.17
CA VAL A 117 -3.88 -15.44 16.39
C VAL A 117 -2.69 -15.02 17.23
N MET A 118 -2.94 -14.79 18.52
CA MET A 118 -1.86 -14.56 19.48
C MET A 118 -1.15 -15.88 19.79
N LYS A 119 0.11 -16.01 19.42
CA LYS A 119 0.98 -17.15 19.77
C LYS A 119 2.22 -16.66 20.51
N SER A 120 2.43 -17.18 21.71
CA SER A 120 3.60 -16.86 22.55
C SER A 120 3.86 -15.35 22.74
N GLY A 121 2.80 -14.54 22.75
CA GLY A 121 2.88 -13.08 22.89
C GLY A 121 3.06 -12.30 21.59
N THR A 122 3.16 -12.98 20.45
CA THR A 122 3.24 -12.38 19.11
C THR A 122 1.91 -12.55 18.38
N CYS A 123 1.53 -11.54 17.59
CA CYS A 123 0.40 -11.64 16.67
C CYS A 123 0.87 -12.27 15.35
N GLU A 124 0.39 -13.47 15.05
CA GLU A 124 0.63 -14.15 13.78
C GLU A 124 -0.63 -14.13 12.93
N THR A 125 -0.49 -14.00 11.60
CA THR A 125 -1.62 -14.14 10.68
C THR A 125 -2.28 -15.53 10.77
N GLU A 126 -3.48 -15.66 10.22
CA GLU A 126 -4.21 -16.92 10.12
C GLU A 126 -4.97 -17.02 8.80
N GLN A 127 -5.22 -18.26 8.35
CA GLN A 127 -6.05 -18.51 7.18
C GLN A 127 -7.47 -17.97 7.38
N ARG A 128 -7.97 -17.22 6.39
CA ARG A 128 -9.37 -16.77 6.34
C ARG A 128 -10.19 -17.63 5.40
N THR A 129 -11.48 -17.81 5.72
CA THR A 129 -12.39 -18.62 4.91
C THR A 129 -13.75 -17.95 4.79
N GLU A 130 -14.49 -18.28 3.73
CA GLU A 130 -15.84 -17.76 3.54
C GLU A 130 -16.81 -18.22 4.66
N ALA A 131 -16.56 -19.38 5.28
CA ALA A 131 -17.44 -19.97 6.29
C ALA A 131 -17.69 -19.05 7.51
N ASN A 132 -16.72 -18.22 7.87
CA ASN A 132 -16.84 -17.19 8.89
C ASN A 132 -16.75 -15.78 8.32
N ARG A 133 -17.06 -15.62 7.02
CA ARG A 133 -17.04 -14.33 6.31
C ARG A 133 -15.66 -13.65 6.36
N TYR A 134 -14.60 -14.45 6.39
CA TYR A 134 -13.20 -14.03 6.43
C TYR A 134 -12.79 -13.23 7.69
N MET A 135 -13.58 -13.30 8.76
CA MET A 135 -13.32 -12.55 9.99
C MET A 135 -12.15 -13.13 10.82
N PRO A 136 -11.48 -12.30 11.65
CA PRO A 136 -10.68 -12.69 12.82
C PRO A 136 -11.32 -13.81 13.63
N THR A 137 -10.57 -14.86 13.98
CA THR A 137 -11.11 -15.95 14.83
C THR A 137 -10.86 -15.69 16.31
N GLY A 138 -9.76 -14.99 16.63
CA GLY A 138 -9.36 -14.69 18.00
C GLY A 138 -10.09 -13.51 18.65
N MET A 139 -10.81 -12.70 17.87
CA MET A 139 -11.50 -11.51 18.35
C MET A 139 -12.56 -11.02 17.35
N THR A 140 -13.37 -10.02 17.73
CA THR A 140 -14.25 -9.31 16.81
C THR A 140 -13.65 -7.93 16.52
N PRO A 141 -13.31 -7.62 15.25
CA PRO A 141 -12.71 -6.33 14.95
C PRO A 141 -13.73 -5.20 15.12
N LYS A 142 -13.21 -4.01 15.40
CA LYS A 142 -13.97 -2.75 15.52
C LYS A 142 -13.82 -1.87 14.28
N GLU A 143 -12.94 -2.27 13.39
CA GLU A 143 -12.63 -1.62 12.12
C GLU A 143 -12.64 -2.66 11.00
N ASN A 144 -12.71 -2.21 9.76
CA ASN A 144 -12.89 -3.09 8.62
C ASN A 144 -11.74 -4.10 8.52
N PRO A 145 -11.98 -5.42 8.59
CA PRO A 145 -10.94 -6.43 8.43
C PRO A 145 -10.50 -6.60 6.97
N PHE A 146 -11.24 -6.06 6.00
CA PHE A 146 -10.84 -5.97 4.61
C PHE A 146 -10.12 -4.64 4.39
N TYR A 147 -8.88 -4.56 4.84
CA TYR A 147 -8.02 -3.40 4.65
C TYR A 147 -6.83 -3.71 3.75
N LEU A 148 -6.25 -2.65 3.18
CA LEU A 148 -5.07 -2.69 2.33
C LEU A 148 -4.24 -1.42 2.52
N ASP A 149 -3.07 -1.40 1.88
CA ASP A 149 -2.29 -0.18 1.65
C ASP A 149 -2.06 0.09 0.15
N LEU A 150 -1.66 1.32 -0.14
CA LEU A 150 -1.13 1.73 -1.44
C LEU A 150 0.02 2.73 -1.21
N PRO A 151 1.00 2.84 -2.12
CA PRO A 151 2.26 3.54 -1.84
C PRO A 151 2.14 5.06 -1.99
N TYR A 152 1.22 5.67 -1.25
CA TYR A 152 0.99 7.11 -1.21
C TYR A 152 0.51 7.58 0.17
N ASP A 153 1.43 8.03 1.00
CA ASP A 153 1.17 8.60 2.33
C ASP A 153 0.89 10.10 2.21
N ASP A 154 -0.39 10.47 2.14
CA ASP A 154 -0.80 11.86 2.04
C ASP A 154 -0.77 12.63 3.38
N VAL A 155 -0.18 12.08 4.45
CA VAL A 155 -0.16 12.67 5.80
C VAL A 155 1.27 12.91 6.30
N ASN A 156 2.13 11.88 6.28
CA ASN A 156 3.44 11.91 6.91
C ASN A 156 4.60 12.05 5.91
N ASP A 157 4.52 11.48 4.70
CA ASP A 157 5.48 11.77 3.63
C ASP A 157 5.35 13.24 3.20
N SER A 158 6.43 14.00 3.40
CA SER A 158 6.44 15.45 3.15
C SER A 158 6.20 15.84 1.68
N LYS A 159 6.56 15.00 0.71
CA LYS A 159 6.37 15.28 -0.71
C LYS A 159 4.94 14.98 -1.10
N ALA A 160 4.43 13.81 -0.72
CA ALA A 160 3.04 13.43 -0.95
C ALA A 160 2.08 14.41 -0.26
N PHE A 161 2.33 14.78 1.00
CA PHE A 161 1.56 15.80 1.70
C PHE A 161 1.54 17.15 0.98
N ALA A 162 2.66 17.58 0.40
CA ALA A 162 2.74 18.87 -0.30
C ALA A 162 1.93 18.91 -1.60
N GLU A 163 1.69 17.76 -2.24
CA GLU A 163 1.01 17.67 -3.54
C GLU A 163 -0.36 16.97 -3.49
N ARG A 164 -0.76 16.41 -2.33
CA ARG A 164 -1.99 15.61 -2.14
C ARG A 164 -3.25 16.23 -2.75
N ALA A 165 -3.44 17.53 -2.57
CA ALA A 165 -4.62 18.25 -3.09
C ALA A 165 -4.61 18.46 -4.62
N THR A 166 -3.46 18.21 -5.26
CA THR A 166 -3.27 18.35 -6.71
C THR A 166 -3.32 17.01 -7.42
N VAL A 167 -2.76 15.95 -6.83
CA VAL A 167 -2.58 14.66 -7.50
C VAL A 167 -3.66 13.63 -7.17
N ILE A 168 -4.28 13.72 -5.99
CA ILE A 168 -5.34 12.79 -5.58
C ILE A 168 -6.64 13.17 -6.33
N PRO A 169 -7.25 12.26 -7.11
CA PRO A 169 -8.34 12.61 -8.04
C PRO A 169 -9.55 13.27 -7.37
N TRP A 170 -9.96 12.77 -6.21
CA TRP A 170 -11.12 13.25 -5.47
C TRP A 170 -10.81 14.40 -4.50
N ALA A 171 -9.55 14.84 -4.35
CA ALA A 171 -9.21 15.85 -3.35
C ALA A 171 -9.89 17.22 -3.56
N LYS A 172 -10.41 17.46 -4.76
CA LYS A 172 -11.15 18.68 -5.10
C LYS A 172 -12.67 18.54 -4.92
N ASP A 173 -13.15 17.38 -4.50
CA ASP A 173 -14.58 17.18 -4.27
C ASP A 173 -15.05 18.09 -3.14
N PRO A 174 -16.27 18.66 -3.22
CA PRO A 174 -16.74 19.67 -2.27
C PRO A 174 -16.70 19.23 -0.80
N GLU A 175 -16.86 17.94 -0.54
CA GLU A 175 -16.81 17.35 0.80
C GLU A 175 -15.43 17.42 1.47
N TYR A 176 -14.37 17.62 0.69
CA TYR A 176 -12.99 17.72 1.18
C TYR A 176 -12.41 19.14 1.12
N ALA A 177 -13.22 20.14 0.79
CA ALA A 177 -12.77 21.53 0.72
C ALA A 177 -12.10 22.00 2.03
N GLY A 178 -10.92 22.62 1.93
CA GLY A 178 -10.19 23.17 3.08
C GLY A 178 -9.34 22.17 3.86
N ARG A 179 -9.18 20.93 3.36
CA ARG A 179 -8.39 19.87 4.01
C ARG A 179 -6.94 19.81 3.53
N GLU A 180 -6.52 20.67 2.61
CA GLU A 180 -5.22 20.60 1.92
C GLU A 180 -4.03 20.70 2.86
N GLN A 181 -4.19 21.34 4.03
CA GLN A 181 -3.14 21.52 5.04
C GLN A 181 -3.46 20.78 6.36
N ASP A 182 -4.52 19.97 6.41
CA ASP A 182 -4.99 19.30 7.61
C ASP A 182 -4.32 17.93 7.78
N LYS A 183 -3.34 17.84 8.69
CA LYS A 183 -2.66 16.57 9.03
C LYS A 183 -3.52 15.59 9.84
N SER A 184 -4.67 16.01 10.36
CA SER A 184 -5.64 15.10 10.99
C SER A 184 -6.61 14.47 9.98
N PHE A 185 -6.46 14.81 8.70
CA PHE A 185 -7.28 14.33 7.62
C PHE A 185 -6.41 13.65 6.55
N SER A 186 -6.87 12.52 6.03
CA SER A 186 -6.30 11.84 4.86
C SER A 186 -7.36 11.75 3.78
N TYR A 187 -7.01 12.09 2.54
CA TYR A 187 -7.81 11.81 1.37
C TYR A 187 -7.76 10.32 0.99
N MET A 188 -6.70 9.61 1.37
CA MET A 188 -6.50 8.18 1.05
C MET A 188 -7.22 7.26 2.03
N LYS A 189 -7.14 7.52 3.34
CA LYS A 189 -7.75 6.68 4.38
C LYS A 189 -9.25 6.52 4.12
N ASN A 190 -9.74 5.28 4.25
CA ASN A 190 -11.12 4.85 4.05
C ASN A 190 -11.62 4.83 2.60
N GLN A 191 -10.80 5.18 1.62
CA GLN A 191 -11.13 4.99 0.20
C GLN A 191 -11.23 3.51 -0.12
N TRP A 192 -12.11 3.18 -1.07
CA TRP A 192 -12.40 1.81 -1.45
C TRP A 192 -11.60 1.39 -2.68
N VAL A 193 -11.09 0.16 -2.63
CA VAL A 193 -10.38 -0.46 -3.73
C VAL A 193 -11.07 -1.78 -4.08
N ARG A 194 -11.33 -1.96 -5.37
CA ARG A 194 -11.78 -3.22 -5.97
C ARG A 194 -10.54 -3.99 -6.39
N ILE A 195 -10.45 -5.25 -6.02
CA ILE A 195 -9.29 -6.11 -6.27
C ILE A 195 -9.77 -7.42 -6.91
N ARG A 196 -9.08 -7.87 -7.95
CA ARG A 196 -9.38 -9.09 -8.68
C ARG A 196 -8.18 -10.01 -8.75
N LYS A 197 -8.44 -11.32 -8.60
CA LYS A 197 -7.46 -12.38 -8.82
C LYS A 197 -8.16 -13.60 -9.42
N GLY A 198 -7.82 -13.93 -10.67
CA GLY A 198 -8.51 -15.01 -11.39
C GLY A 198 -10.02 -14.77 -11.45
N ASN A 199 -10.80 -15.63 -10.80
CA ASN A 199 -12.26 -15.51 -10.71
C ASN A 199 -12.75 -14.81 -9.44
N GLN A 200 -11.85 -14.46 -8.52
CA GLN A 200 -12.18 -13.78 -7.28
C GLN A 200 -12.21 -12.28 -7.48
N GLU A 201 -13.17 -11.63 -6.82
CA GLU A 201 -13.31 -10.19 -6.76
C GLU A 201 -13.71 -9.78 -5.35
N CYS A 202 -12.88 -8.93 -4.73
CA CYS A 202 -13.03 -8.50 -3.35
C CYS A 202 -12.85 -6.98 -3.26
N TYR A 203 -13.30 -6.40 -2.15
CA TYR A 203 -13.23 -4.97 -1.91
C TYR A 203 -12.61 -4.72 -0.54
N GLY A 204 -11.78 -3.68 -0.44
CA GLY A 204 -11.15 -3.30 0.82
C GLY A 204 -11.05 -1.79 0.98
N GLN A 205 -10.81 -1.35 2.21
CA GLN A 205 -10.53 0.05 2.54
C GLN A 205 -9.04 0.29 2.75
N ILE A 206 -8.54 1.42 2.26
CA ILE A 206 -7.17 1.85 2.55
C ILE A 206 -7.06 2.24 4.02
N GLN A 207 -6.18 1.58 4.77
CA GLN A 207 -5.93 1.83 6.20
C GLN A 207 -4.46 2.05 6.54
N ASP A 208 -3.57 1.92 5.56
CA ASP A 208 -2.14 2.24 5.67
C ASP A 208 -1.59 2.73 4.33
N ALA A 209 -0.30 3.05 4.27
CA ALA A 209 0.45 3.38 3.07
C ALA A 209 1.73 2.55 2.97
N GLY A 210 2.07 2.12 1.75
CA GLY A 210 3.15 1.16 1.49
C GLY A 210 2.85 0.32 0.25
N PRO A 211 3.61 -0.74 -0.05
CA PRO A 211 4.85 -1.16 0.61
C PRO A 211 6.10 -0.50 0.00
N GLY A 212 7.12 -0.25 0.84
CA GLY A 212 8.48 0.17 0.45
C GLY A 212 8.61 1.55 -0.21
N GLN A 213 7.52 2.13 -0.68
CA GLN A 213 7.41 3.48 -1.25
C GLN A 213 6.17 4.16 -0.68
N TYR A 214 6.24 5.49 -0.53
CA TYR A 214 5.20 6.28 0.14
C TYR A 214 4.78 7.54 -0.64
N HIS A 215 5.25 7.71 -1.89
CA HIS A 215 4.86 8.83 -2.76
C HIS A 215 4.76 8.46 -4.25
N ASP A 216 4.36 7.25 -4.58
CA ASP A 216 4.34 6.73 -5.95
C ASP A 216 3.07 7.13 -6.73
N LYS A 217 2.88 8.44 -6.94
CA LYS A 217 1.67 8.99 -7.60
C LYS A 217 1.47 8.48 -9.03
N GLU A 218 2.55 8.25 -9.78
CA GLU A 218 2.47 7.80 -11.17
C GLU A 218 1.87 6.41 -11.24
N TYR A 219 2.23 5.53 -10.31
CA TYR A 219 1.59 4.23 -10.16
C TYR A 219 0.20 4.34 -9.56
N VAL A 220 0.01 5.07 -8.45
CA VAL A 220 -1.27 5.03 -7.71
C VAL A 220 -2.40 5.76 -8.45
N PHE A 221 -2.13 6.92 -9.06
CA PHE A 221 -3.17 7.76 -9.68
C PHE A 221 -3.06 7.86 -11.20
N GLY A 222 -1.99 7.31 -11.79
CA GLY A 222 -1.76 7.35 -13.23
C GLY A 222 -2.72 6.44 -14.00
N SER A 223 -3.11 6.87 -15.20
CA SER A 223 -3.98 6.11 -16.11
C SER A 223 -3.22 5.24 -17.12
N ASN A 224 -1.90 5.21 -17.04
CA ASN A 224 -1.02 4.50 -17.98
C ASN A 224 -0.66 3.07 -17.52
N ASP A 225 -1.33 2.55 -16.48
CA ASP A 225 -1.04 1.25 -15.87
C ASP A 225 0.46 1.08 -15.56
N ALA A 226 1.05 2.11 -14.93
CA ALA A 226 2.44 2.08 -14.51
C ALA A 226 2.67 0.96 -13.48
N ARG A 227 3.92 0.49 -13.38
CA ARG A 227 4.31 -0.49 -12.36
C ARG A 227 4.85 0.22 -11.12
N PRO A 228 4.67 -0.37 -9.92
CA PRO A 228 5.19 0.20 -8.68
C PRO A 228 6.68 0.52 -8.78
N ALA A 229 7.06 1.68 -8.25
CA ALA A 229 8.45 2.09 -8.12
C ALA A 229 9.22 1.16 -7.16
N ASN A 230 8.53 0.54 -6.20
CA ASN A 230 9.08 -0.38 -5.21
C ASN A 230 9.94 -1.49 -5.87
N LYS A 231 11.03 -1.86 -5.18
CA LYS A 231 11.99 -2.90 -5.60
C LYS A 231 12.21 -3.96 -4.53
N GLU A 232 11.63 -3.76 -3.35
CA GLU A 232 11.59 -4.72 -2.25
C GLU A 232 10.35 -5.61 -2.37
N PHE A 233 10.29 -6.73 -1.64
CA PHE A 233 9.12 -7.63 -1.62
C PHE A 233 8.63 -8.01 -3.03
N ASN A 234 9.54 -8.43 -3.89
CA ASN A 234 9.29 -8.73 -5.31
C ASN A 234 8.65 -7.60 -6.14
N GLY A 235 8.82 -6.35 -5.70
CA GLY A 235 8.24 -5.17 -6.36
C GLY A 235 6.75 -5.03 -6.08
N ALA A 236 6.30 -5.43 -4.89
CA ALA A 236 4.92 -5.30 -4.45
C ALA A 236 4.41 -3.86 -4.61
N GLY A 237 3.16 -3.75 -5.06
CA GLY A 237 2.45 -2.49 -5.25
C GLY A 237 1.31 -2.25 -4.27
N MET A 238 1.02 -3.22 -3.41
CA MET A 238 0.06 -3.14 -2.32
C MET A 238 0.28 -4.29 -1.35
N ASP A 239 -0.08 -4.07 -0.10
CA ASP A 239 -0.29 -5.09 0.91
C ASP A 239 -1.79 -5.26 1.16
N VAL A 240 -2.22 -6.51 1.35
CA VAL A 240 -3.61 -6.87 1.63
C VAL A 240 -3.73 -7.54 3.00
N SER A 241 -4.81 -7.25 3.70
CA SER A 241 -5.18 -7.91 4.96
C SER A 241 -5.37 -9.44 4.80
N PRO A 242 -5.34 -10.21 5.91
CA PRO A 242 -5.69 -11.63 5.88
C PRO A 242 -7.08 -11.90 5.27
N ALA A 243 -8.05 -11.01 5.50
CA ALA A 243 -9.40 -11.15 4.95
C ALA A 243 -9.42 -11.05 3.42
N LEU A 244 -8.67 -10.09 2.86
CA LEU A 244 -8.49 -9.97 1.42
C LEU A 244 -7.67 -11.13 0.85
N ASN A 245 -6.59 -11.57 1.51
CA ASN A 245 -5.81 -12.74 1.10
C ASN A 245 -6.71 -13.98 0.93
N GLY A 246 -7.52 -14.32 1.95
CA GLY A 246 -8.43 -15.46 1.87
C GLY A 246 -9.57 -15.27 0.87
N CYS A 247 -10.09 -14.05 0.72
CA CYS A 247 -11.15 -13.75 -0.25
C CYS A 247 -10.66 -13.86 -1.70
N LEU A 248 -9.43 -13.42 -1.96
CA LEU A 248 -8.80 -13.46 -3.28
C LEU A 248 -8.17 -14.82 -3.60
N ASP A 249 -8.21 -15.79 -2.68
CA ASP A 249 -7.61 -17.12 -2.84
C ASP A 249 -6.11 -17.02 -3.16
N PHE A 250 -5.37 -16.29 -2.32
CA PHE A 250 -3.91 -16.25 -2.39
C PHE A 250 -3.33 -17.64 -2.09
N GLU A 251 -2.20 -17.96 -2.71
CA GLU A 251 -1.59 -19.29 -2.60
C GLU A 251 -0.96 -19.54 -1.23
N ASP A 252 -0.48 -18.47 -0.58
CA ASP A 252 0.12 -18.48 0.75
C ASP A 252 -0.40 -17.30 1.58
N ILE A 253 -0.66 -17.56 2.87
CA ILE A 253 -1.06 -16.54 3.85
C ILE A 253 0.01 -15.48 4.09
N ASN A 254 1.27 -15.78 3.79
CA ASN A 254 2.44 -14.88 3.88
C ASN A 254 3.24 -14.89 2.57
N GLY A 255 2.56 -15.07 1.43
CA GLY A 255 3.17 -15.07 0.11
C GLY A 255 3.59 -13.68 -0.37
N GLU A 256 4.57 -13.66 -1.27
CA GLU A 256 5.08 -12.44 -1.92
C GLU A 256 5.13 -12.54 -3.45
N SER A 257 4.29 -13.40 -4.02
CA SER A 257 4.28 -13.72 -5.46
C SER A 257 2.93 -13.65 -6.14
N ASP A 258 1.83 -13.64 -5.37
CA ASP A 258 0.50 -13.51 -5.93
C ASP A 258 0.35 -12.14 -6.63
N THR A 259 -0.36 -12.15 -7.76
CA THR A 259 -0.64 -10.94 -8.52
C THR A 259 -2.13 -10.67 -8.57
N VAL A 260 -2.48 -9.39 -8.54
CA VAL A 260 -3.86 -8.90 -8.59
C VAL A 260 -3.99 -7.78 -9.60
N ASP A 261 -5.23 -7.57 -10.06
CA ASP A 261 -5.63 -6.33 -10.70
C ASP A 261 -6.43 -5.51 -9.69
N TRP A 262 -6.22 -4.19 -9.64
CA TRP A 262 -6.99 -3.33 -8.74
C TRP A 262 -7.37 -1.99 -9.39
N GLN A 263 -8.43 -1.37 -8.86
CA GLN A 263 -8.82 0.01 -9.18
C GLN A 263 -9.50 0.66 -7.98
N PHE A 264 -9.43 1.98 -7.89
CA PHE A 264 -10.30 2.73 -6.99
C PHE A 264 -11.77 2.57 -7.38
N VAL A 265 -12.64 2.59 -6.38
CA VAL A 265 -14.09 2.63 -6.55
C VAL A 265 -14.72 3.54 -5.51
N THR A 266 -15.86 4.13 -5.83
CA THR A 266 -16.64 4.89 -4.85
C THR A 266 -17.45 3.94 -3.97
N ARG A 267 -17.87 4.41 -2.79
CA ARG A 267 -18.63 3.58 -1.84
C ARG A 267 -19.91 2.98 -2.45
N ASP A 268 -20.61 3.69 -3.33
CA ASP A 268 -21.83 3.21 -4.00
C ASP A 268 -21.57 2.12 -5.05
N GLN A 269 -20.34 2.00 -5.54
CA GLN A 269 -19.89 0.93 -6.43
C GLN A 269 -19.47 -0.34 -5.68
N VAL A 270 -19.40 -0.30 -4.35
CA VAL A 270 -19.05 -1.46 -3.52
C VAL A 270 -20.31 -2.29 -3.25
N PRO A 271 -20.43 -3.52 -3.81
CA PRO A 271 -21.60 -4.37 -3.64
C PRO A 271 -21.68 -4.94 -2.23
N ALA A 272 -22.84 -5.52 -1.90
CA ALA A 272 -23.02 -6.25 -0.66
C ALA A 272 -22.03 -7.43 -0.57
N GLY A 273 -21.34 -7.54 0.56
CA GLY A 273 -20.35 -8.58 0.80
C GLY A 273 -19.77 -8.48 2.22
N PRO A 274 -18.88 -9.43 2.62
CA PRO A 274 -18.28 -9.46 3.95
C PRO A 274 -17.49 -8.20 4.29
N TRP A 275 -16.90 -7.54 3.30
CA TRP A 275 -16.20 -6.25 3.42
C TRP A 275 -17.08 -5.09 3.90
N LEU A 276 -18.42 -5.22 3.88
CA LEU A 276 -19.34 -4.20 4.40
C LEU A 276 -19.89 -4.51 5.79
N ASP A 277 -19.53 -5.64 6.41
CA ASP A 277 -20.02 -6.00 7.74
C ASP A 277 -19.53 -5.01 8.80
N ILE A 278 -18.30 -4.51 8.65
CA ILE A 278 -17.69 -3.46 9.47
C ILE A 278 -17.01 -2.47 8.53
N VAL A 279 -17.37 -1.19 8.63
CA VAL A 279 -16.79 -0.12 7.80
C VAL A 279 -16.06 0.86 8.71
N THR A 280 -14.78 1.11 8.42
CA THR A 280 -14.00 2.13 9.12
C THR A 280 -14.39 3.50 8.58
N THR A 281 -14.74 4.42 9.49
CA THR A 281 -15.06 5.82 9.17
C THR A 281 -14.19 6.82 9.95
N SER A 282 -13.30 6.33 10.81
CA SER A 282 -12.39 7.16 11.60
C SER A 282 -11.35 7.83 10.69
N GLN A 283 -11.03 9.09 10.95
CA GLN A 283 -9.94 9.80 10.27
C GLN A 283 -8.59 9.54 10.97
N VAL A 284 -7.54 10.27 10.61
CA VAL A 284 -6.18 10.13 11.18
C VAL A 284 -6.21 10.32 12.70
N ARG A 285 -5.50 9.49 13.46
CA ARG A 285 -5.50 9.53 14.94
C ARG A 285 -4.20 9.08 15.60
#